data_AF-A0A2T1C4W5-F1
#
_entry.id   AF-A0A2T1C4W5-F1
#
_cell.length_a   1.000
_cell.length_b   1.000
_cell.length_c   1.000
_cell.angle_alpha   90.00
_cell.angle_beta   90.00
_cell.angle_gamma   90.00
#
_symmetry.space_group_name_H-M   'P 1'
#
loop_
_entity.id
_entity.type
_entity.pdbx_description
1 polymer ?
#
loop_
_entity_poly.entity_id
_entity_poly.type
_entity_poly.pdbx_seq_one_letter_code
_entity_poly.pdbx_strand_id
1 'polypeptide(L)'
;MKSGVNSVNVLRLDDSDLVTVDYGDLLDKILEVLQENNPFSISGDRKRLLIDIDTLANQVATCKEVQNPLGYGEIQADSATVNFLPEVEVRFRSQVREIQACLRQQLESAVGNSITIEKFVASLTSPLE
;
A
#
# COMPACT_ATOMS: atom_id res chain seq x y z
N MET A 1 -56.71 27.00 2.99
CA MET A 1 -55.82 27.05 1.81
C MET A 1 -54.57 26.26 2.14
N LYS A 2 -54.35 25.11 1.48
CA LYS A 2 -53.17 24.26 1.73
C LYS A 2 -52.00 24.84 0.95
N SER A 3 -51.01 25.38 1.64
CA SER A 3 -49.75 25.79 1.02
C SER A 3 -48.90 24.54 0.83
N GLY A 4 -48.67 24.17 -0.43
CA GLY A 4 -47.84 23.02 -0.79
C GLY A 4 -46.39 23.29 -0.45
N VAL A 5 -45.79 22.44 0.39
CA VAL A 5 -44.36 22.44 0.63
C VAL A 5 -43.70 21.93 -0.65
N ASN A 6 -43.06 22.83 -1.38
CA ASN A 6 -42.25 22.50 -2.55
C ASN A 6 -40.96 21.85 -2.04
N SER A 7 -40.96 20.53 -1.89
CA SER A 7 -39.77 19.76 -1.53
C SER A 7 -38.82 19.75 -2.73
N VAL A 8 -37.94 20.73 -2.76
CA VAL A 8 -36.82 20.79 -3.70
C VAL A 8 -35.86 19.66 -3.33
N ASN A 9 -35.72 18.67 -4.20
CA ASN A 9 -34.66 17.67 -4.08
C ASN A 9 -33.33 18.35 -4.37
N VAL A 10 -32.57 18.68 -3.32
CA VAL A 10 -31.24 19.25 -3.43
C VAL A 10 -30.24 18.10 -3.37
N LEU A 11 -29.54 17.85 -4.48
CA LEU A 11 -28.33 17.02 -4.46
C LEU A 11 -27.23 17.86 -3.80
N ARG A 12 -26.84 17.52 -2.58
CA ARG A 12 -25.68 18.08 -1.89
C ARG A 12 -24.53 17.08 -1.99
N LEU A 13 -23.30 17.57 -2.13
CA LEU A 13 -22.15 16.79 -1.70
C LEU A 13 -22.33 16.60 -0.19
N ASP A 14 -22.45 15.34 0.22
CA ASP A 14 -22.47 14.99 1.64
C ASP A 14 -21.09 15.31 2.20
N ASP A 15 -21.03 16.34 3.05
CA ASP A 15 -19.78 17.01 3.43
C ASP A 15 -19.35 16.69 4.87
N SER A 16 -19.82 15.57 5.48
CA SER A 16 -19.48 15.36 6.91
C SER A 16 -19.37 13.94 7.49
N ASP A 17 -19.83 12.87 6.83
CA ASP A 17 -19.91 11.55 7.49
C ASP A 17 -19.06 10.44 6.82
N LEU A 18 -18.17 10.80 5.89
CA LEU A 18 -17.26 9.81 5.31
C LEU A 18 -16.22 9.37 6.35
N VAL A 19 -16.31 8.11 6.78
CA VAL A 19 -15.36 7.48 7.69
C VAL A 19 -13.94 7.68 7.16
N THR A 20 -13.09 8.26 8.01
CA THR A 20 -11.69 8.46 7.69
C THR A 20 -10.92 7.17 7.89
N VAL A 21 -9.94 6.95 7.03
CA VAL A 21 -9.13 5.72 7.06
C VAL A 21 -7.72 6.01 7.55
N ASP A 22 -7.17 5.09 8.35
CA ASP A 22 -5.77 5.15 8.80
C ASP A 22 -5.09 3.79 8.59
N TYR A 23 -4.28 3.70 7.53
CA TYR A 23 -3.46 2.52 7.21
C TYR A 23 -2.11 2.53 7.92
N GLY A 24 -1.84 3.52 8.79
CA GLY A 24 -0.52 3.75 9.37
C GLY A 24 0.09 2.51 9.99
N ASP A 25 -0.67 1.78 10.82
CA ASP A 25 -0.23 0.54 11.47
C ASP A 25 0.10 -0.57 10.46
N LEU A 26 -0.74 -0.76 9.43
CA LEU A 26 -0.49 -1.74 8.38
C LEU A 26 0.79 -1.41 7.61
N LEU A 27 0.97 -0.14 7.23
CA LEU A 27 2.13 0.30 6.47
C LEU A 27 3.43 0.21 7.30
N ASP A 28 3.38 0.53 8.59
CA ASP A 28 4.52 0.36 9.50
C ASP A 28 4.92 -1.13 9.59
N LYS A 29 3.95 -2.03 9.72
CA LYS A 29 4.22 -3.48 9.75
C LYS A 29 4.78 -4.02 8.45
N ILE A 30 4.29 -3.53 7.31
CA ILE A 30 4.87 -3.86 6.00
C ILE A 30 6.34 -3.42 5.96
N LEU A 31 6.64 -2.20 6.45
CA LEU A 31 8.00 -1.69 6.48
C LEU A 31 8.92 -2.50 7.41
N GLU A 32 8.45 -2.84 8.62
CA GLU A 32 9.17 -3.71 9.57
C GLU A 32 9.51 -5.06 8.94
N VAL A 33 8.51 -5.76 8.39
CA VAL A 33 8.70 -7.08 7.76
C VAL A 33 9.64 -7.00 6.57
N LEU A 34 9.51 -5.95 5.74
CA LEU A 34 10.41 -5.72 4.61
C LEU A 34 11.84 -5.54 5.08
N GLN A 35 12.11 -4.75 6.12
CA GLN A 35 13.50 -4.53 6.57
C GLN A 35 14.24 -5.82 6.96
N GLU A 36 13.50 -6.83 7.45
CA GLU A 36 14.06 -8.12 7.85
C GLU A 36 14.08 -9.16 6.72
N ASN A 37 13.20 -9.03 5.72
CA ASN A 37 12.99 -10.03 4.68
C ASN A 37 13.08 -9.39 3.29
N ASN A 38 14.10 -9.78 2.52
CA ASN A 38 14.20 -9.39 1.11
C ASN A 38 13.31 -10.29 0.25
N PRO A 39 12.25 -9.76 -0.41
CA PRO A 39 11.37 -10.57 -1.23
C PRO A 39 11.99 -10.92 -2.59
N PHE A 40 13.12 -10.31 -2.96
CA PHE A 40 13.76 -10.48 -4.25
C PHE A 40 14.88 -11.51 -4.19
N SER A 41 14.86 -12.44 -5.13
CA SER A 41 15.99 -13.34 -5.38
C SER A 41 16.19 -13.56 -6.87
N ILE A 42 17.43 -13.86 -7.25
CA ILE A 42 17.77 -14.21 -8.63
C ILE A 42 17.92 -15.72 -8.71
N SER A 43 17.21 -16.32 -9.66
CA SER A 43 17.37 -17.74 -10.01
C SER A 43 18.83 -18.11 -10.30
N GLY A 44 19.24 -19.35 -10.03
CA GLY A 44 20.64 -19.77 -10.21
C GLY A 44 21.18 -19.59 -11.64
N ASP A 45 20.30 -19.60 -12.64
CA ASP A 45 20.63 -19.34 -14.06
C ASP A 45 20.76 -17.84 -14.40
N ARG A 46 20.44 -16.94 -13.45
CA ARG A 46 20.39 -15.48 -13.57
C ARG A 46 19.45 -14.93 -14.64
N LYS A 47 18.50 -15.74 -15.11
CA LYS A 47 17.54 -15.37 -16.17
C LYS A 47 16.15 -15.05 -15.65
N ARG A 48 15.92 -15.17 -14.35
CA ARG A 48 14.64 -14.85 -13.70
C ARG A 48 14.85 -14.11 -12.40
N LEU A 49 14.08 -13.04 -12.23
CA LEU A 49 13.81 -12.40 -10.95
C LEU A 49 12.64 -13.13 -10.29
N LEU A 50 12.86 -13.66 -9.11
CA LEU A 50 11.85 -14.28 -8.27
C LEU A 50 11.43 -13.27 -7.21
N ILE A 51 10.12 -13.14 -7.00
CA ILE A 51 9.53 -12.20 -6.04
C ILE A 51 8.60 -13.00 -5.13
N ASP A 52 8.97 -13.15 -3.87
CA ASP A 52 8.16 -13.85 -2.87
C ASP A 52 7.37 -12.85 -2.01
N ILE A 53 6.22 -12.43 -2.54
CA ILE A 53 5.29 -11.54 -1.83
C ILE A 53 4.39 -12.32 -0.88
N ASP A 54 4.12 -13.61 -1.15
CA ASP A 54 3.20 -14.41 -0.35
C ASP A 54 3.76 -14.66 1.05
N THR A 55 5.06 -14.98 1.17
CA THR A 55 5.72 -15.11 2.47
C THR A 55 5.66 -13.79 3.24
N LEU A 56 5.89 -12.66 2.56
CA LEU A 56 5.83 -11.34 3.17
C LEU A 56 4.41 -10.99 3.65
N ALA A 57 3.40 -11.24 2.84
CA ALA A 57 1.99 -11.02 3.19
C ALA A 57 1.59 -11.87 4.41
N ASN A 58 2.02 -13.13 4.45
CA ASN A 58 1.79 -14.01 5.58
C ASN A 58 2.51 -13.52 6.85
N GLN A 59 3.75 -13.04 6.73
CA GLN A 59 4.47 -12.44 7.85
C GLN A 59 3.75 -11.19 8.36
N VAL A 60 3.35 -10.26 7.50
CA VAL A 60 2.59 -9.06 7.89
C VAL A 60 1.29 -9.43 8.61
N ALA A 61 0.54 -10.42 8.08
CA ALA A 61 -0.71 -10.89 8.69
C ALA A 61 -0.52 -11.57 10.05
N THR A 62 0.66 -12.12 10.33
CA THR A 62 0.95 -12.88 11.56
C THR A 62 1.83 -12.12 12.56
N CYS A 63 2.49 -11.03 12.15
CA CYS A 63 3.48 -10.32 12.97
C CYS A 63 2.89 -9.63 14.20
N LYS A 64 1.60 -9.23 14.14
CA LYS A 64 0.77 -8.66 15.22
C LYS A 64 -0.61 -8.30 14.67
N GLU A 65 -1.61 -8.17 15.55
CA GLU A 65 -2.96 -7.71 15.21
C GLU A 65 -2.92 -6.36 14.46
N VAL A 66 -3.12 -6.39 13.14
CA VAL A 66 -3.22 -5.21 12.28
C VAL A 66 -4.45 -4.42 12.68
N GLN A 67 -4.27 -3.15 13.01
CA GLN A 67 -5.38 -2.27 13.32
C GLN A 67 -6.27 -2.12 12.10
N ASN A 68 -7.59 -2.25 12.29
CA ASN A 68 -8.53 -2.07 11.19
C ASN A 68 -8.46 -0.61 10.70
N PRO A 69 -8.12 -0.38 9.42
CA PRO A 69 -8.01 0.96 8.88
C PRO A 69 -9.35 1.71 8.82
N LEU A 70 -10.49 1.01 8.99
CA LEU A 70 -11.86 1.55 8.90
C LEU A 70 -12.51 1.86 10.25
N GLY A 71 -11.73 2.02 11.33
CA GLY A 71 -12.31 2.09 12.67
C GLY A 71 -11.44 2.79 13.70
N TYR A 72 -10.94 3.98 13.39
CA TYR A 72 -10.34 4.82 14.42
C TYR A 72 -11.45 5.47 15.27
N GLY A 73 -11.91 4.79 16.33
CA GLY A 73 -12.93 5.30 17.28
C GLY A 73 -14.21 4.46 17.35
N GLU A 74 -15.34 5.10 17.71
CA GLU A 74 -16.63 4.43 17.99
C GLU A 74 -17.42 3.97 16.75
N ILE A 75 -16.98 4.33 15.54
CA ILE A 75 -17.66 4.02 14.29
C ILE A 75 -16.90 2.89 13.58
N GLN A 76 -17.48 1.68 13.60
CA GLN A 76 -17.03 0.59 12.76
C GLN A 76 -17.71 0.69 11.39
N ALA A 77 -16.92 0.84 10.33
CA ALA A 77 -17.41 0.77 8.96
C ALA A 77 -16.94 -0.51 8.27
N ASP A 78 -17.83 -1.12 7.47
CA ASP A 78 -17.52 -2.28 6.63
C ASP A 78 -16.82 -1.87 5.32
N SER A 79 -17.00 -0.62 4.92
CA SER A 79 -16.37 -0.04 3.73
C SER A 79 -16.27 1.47 3.87
N ALA A 80 -15.18 2.06 3.39
CA ALA A 80 -15.05 3.52 3.27
C ALA A 80 -14.48 3.88 1.89
N THR A 81 -14.92 5.03 1.37
CA THR A 81 -14.15 5.72 0.33
C THR A 81 -12.85 6.18 0.95
N VAL A 82 -11.73 6.07 0.22
CA VAL A 82 -10.42 6.54 0.71
C VAL A 82 -10.53 8.03 1.04
N ASN A 83 -10.66 8.31 2.33
CA ASN A 83 -10.83 9.64 2.90
C ASN A 83 -9.85 9.77 4.05
N PHE A 84 -8.80 10.55 3.87
CA PHE A 84 -7.77 10.72 4.89
C PHE A 84 -8.00 12.01 5.66
N LEU A 85 -7.71 11.99 6.96
CA LEU A 85 -7.41 13.24 7.65
C LEU A 85 -6.12 13.82 7.06
N PRO A 86 -5.96 15.16 6.96
CA PRO A 86 -4.77 15.76 6.35
C PRO A 86 -3.44 15.26 6.95
N GLU A 87 -3.41 15.04 8.26
CA GLU A 87 -2.24 14.50 8.98
C GLU A 87 -1.95 13.04 8.60
N VAL A 88 -2.99 12.22 8.48
CA VAL A 88 -2.89 10.81 8.05
C VAL A 88 -2.48 10.72 6.59
N GLU A 89 -2.95 11.60 5.71
CA GLU A 89 -2.56 11.64 4.30
C GLU A 89 -1.06 11.91 4.14
N VAL A 90 -0.51 12.85 4.90
CA VAL A 90 0.93 13.15 4.90
C VAL A 90 1.73 11.93 5.35
N ARG A 91 1.34 11.30 6.46
CA ARG A 91 1.98 10.09 6.99
C ARG A 91 1.91 8.94 5.98
N PHE A 92 0.72 8.65 5.45
CA PHE A 92 0.48 7.61 4.45
C PHE A 92 1.43 7.77 3.25
N ARG A 93 1.53 8.97 2.70
CA ARG A 93 2.45 9.24 1.58
C ARG A 93 3.92 9.03 1.95
N SER A 94 4.33 9.40 3.17
CA SER A 94 5.70 9.17 3.64
C SER A 94 6.00 7.68 3.73
N GLN A 95 5.14 6.91 4.40
CA GLN A 95 5.31 5.47 4.59
C GLN A 95 5.33 4.72 3.25
N VAL A 96 4.47 5.08 2.30
CA VAL A 96 4.49 4.49 0.94
C VAL A 96 5.83 4.77 0.24
N ARG A 97 6.39 5.97 0.39
CA ARG A 97 7.71 6.30 -0.17
C ARG A 97 8.83 5.53 0.51
N GLU A 98 8.75 5.33 1.81
CA GLU A 98 9.72 4.55 2.59
C GLU A 98 9.69 3.07 2.19
N ILE A 99 8.50 2.48 2.05
CA ILE A 99 8.33 1.12 1.52
C ILE A 99 8.91 1.01 0.11
N GLN A 100 8.62 1.98 -0.76
CA GLN A 100 9.18 2.00 -2.12
C GLN A 100 10.72 2.09 -2.11
N ALA A 101 11.29 2.92 -1.24
CA ALA A 101 12.74 3.07 -1.10
C ALA A 101 13.38 1.77 -0.57
N CYS A 102 12.76 1.13 0.43
CA CYS A 102 13.21 -0.14 0.98
C CYS A 102 13.23 -1.24 -0.11
N LEU A 103 12.12 -1.40 -0.83
CA LEU A 103 12.02 -2.37 -1.94
C LEU A 103 13.07 -2.11 -3.03
N ARG A 104 13.32 -0.84 -3.37
CA ARG A 104 14.38 -0.48 -4.33
C ARG A 104 15.75 -0.94 -3.82
N GLN A 105 16.10 -0.62 -2.57
CA GLN A 105 17.39 -1.03 -1.98
C GLN A 105 17.56 -2.55 -1.94
N GLN A 106 16.49 -3.27 -1.61
CA GLN A 106 16.47 -4.73 -1.58
C GLN A 106 16.66 -5.34 -2.97
N LEU A 107 16.01 -4.76 -3.98
CA LEU A 107 16.18 -5.17 -5.37
C LEU A 107 17.60 -4.88 -5.87
N GLU A 108 18.17 -3.71 -5.57
CA GLU A 108 19.57 -3.37 -5.88
C GLU A 108 20.53 -4.37 -5.25
N SER A 109 20.31 -4.71 -3.97
CA SER A 109 21.10 -5.72 -3.25
C SER A 109 21.00 -7.11 -3.91
N ALA A 110 19.80 -7.52 -4.34
CA ALA A 110 19.59 -8.81 -4.99
C ALA A 110 20.20 -8.89 -6.40
N VAL A 111 20.14 -7.80 -7.18
CA VAL A 111 20.73 -7.71 -8.53
C VAL A 111 22.25 -7.67 -8.50
N GLY A 112 22.79 -7.05 -7.45
CA GLY A 112 24.22 -6.86 -7.23
C GLY A 112 24.74 -5.58 -7.86
N ASN A 113 25.77 -4.99 -7.24
CA ASN A 113 26.29 -3.65 -7.55
C ASN A 113 26.90 -3.48 -8.96
N SER A 114 27.01 -4.54 -9.76
CA SER A 114 27.67 -4.51 -11.07
C SER A 114 26.74 -4.12 -12.22
N ILE A 115 25.42 -4.19 -12.04
CA ILE A 115 24.42 -3.95 -13.09
C ILE A 115 23.27 -3.12 -12.50
N THR A 116 22.85 -2.06 -13.20
CA THR A 116 21.69 -1.28 -12.76
C THR A 116 20.40 -2.10 -12.92
N ILE A 117 19.38 -1.84 -12.10
CA ILE A 117 18.10 -2.56 -12.17
C ILE A 117 17.54 -2.56 -13.60
N GLU A 118 17.60 -1.41 -14.30
CA GLU A 118 17.06 -1.25 -15.65
C GLU A 118 17.76 -2.17 -16.65
N LYS A 119 19.10 -2.28 -16.55
CA LYS A 119 19.88 -3.17 -17.42
C LYS A 119 19.60 -4.63 -17.13
N PHE A 120 19.42 -4.98 -15.85
CA PHE A 120 19.04 -6.34 -15.48
C PHE A 120 17.64 -6.68 -15.99
N VAL A 121 16.64 -5.84 -15.76
CA VAL A 121 15.28 -6.05 -16.26
C VAL A 121 15.26 -6.14 -17.79
N ALA A 122 16.00 -5.27 -18.49
CA ALA A 122 16.13 -5.33 -19.94
C ALA A 122 16.72 -6.67 -20.43
N SER A 123 17.63 -7.28 -19.66
CA SER A 123 18.17 -8.61 -19.98
C SER A 123 17.17 -9.76 -19.78
N LEU A 124 16.14 -9.55 -18.95
CA LEU A 124 15.09 -10.54 -18.68
C LEU A 124 13.98 -10.48 -19.76
N THR A 125 13.77 -9.32 -20.36
CA THR A 125 12.81 -9.13 -21.43
C THR A 125 13.44 -9.52 -22.77
N SER A 126 13.03 -10.66 -23.32
CA SER A 126 13.28 -10.93 -24.73
C SER A 126 12.28 -10.14 -25.58
N PRO A 127 12.67 -9.57 -26.73
CA PRO A 127 11.70 -9.08 -27.70
C PRO A 127 10.72 -10.21 -28.02
N LEU A 128 9.42 -9.91 -28.01
CA LEU A 128 8.42 -10.81 -28.58
C LEU A 128 8.65 -10.81 -30.10
N GLU A 129 9.13 -11.93 -30.64
CA GLU A 129 9.14 -12.20 -32.09
C GLU A 129 7.71 -12.49 -32.59
#